data_AF-A0A183G7U2-F1
#
_entry.id   AF-A0A183G7U2-F1
#
_cell.length_a   1.000
_cell.length_b   1.000
_cell.length_c   1.000
_cell.angle_alpha   90.00
_cell.angle_beta   90.00
_cell.angle_gamma   90.00
#
_symmetry.space_group_name_H-M   'P 1'
#
loop_
_entity.id
_entity.type
_entity.pdbx_description
1 polymer ?
#
loop_
_entity_poly.entity_id
_entity_poly.type
_entity_poly.pdbx_seq_one_letter_code
_entity_poly.pdbx_strand_id
1 'polypeptide(L)'
;MELVVRETNRYGADKNSNWLDTNIPEMKRFIGLCLKMGQVRLPLLRDYWNTSRELTETPVAAPVMTRVRPGRRVYIDESLVPFRGRLLFRQYILSKRHRYGIKVFKLCSEGGYTCKIRVYAGKDCTRTGTVAETVVMDLMEEYLDQGRDLFVDNWYTGISLAQTLIKRSTNLVGTCRRNRKGLPLDVVRTKLKKGQRIARQNADGIVVSKWKDKRDIIMLSTIHDDGIGSSSSKPHMVEDYNNAKLFVDTSDQMASYSPFVRKTSKWYIRLFFHIVTQTIMVNAWKLCQDNVGKMRFNDFKRKIFVSLLSQDNPQLVELVFQLNPRGHVNLPSICKHAAQMSVIQMFPDIGNSPE
;
A
#
# COMPACT_ATOMS: atom_id res chain seq x y z
N MET A 1 33.79 -16.84 2.93
CA MET A 1 32.69 -15.84 2.95
C MET A 1 32.81 -14.85 1.80
N GLU A 2 33.99 -14.29 1.54
CA GLU A 2 34.26 -13.41 0.38
C GLU A 2 33.84 -14.01 -0.96
N LEU A 3 34.19 -15.28 -1.20
CA LEU A 3 33.75 -16.01 -2.39
C LEU A 3 32.21 -16.02 -2.49
N VAL A 4 31.49 -16.38 -1.43
CA VAL A 4 30.02 -16.43 -1.42
C VAL A 4 29.40 -15.07 -1.70
N VAL A 5 29.94 -13.99 -1.13
CA VAL A 5 29.46 -12.62 -1.41
C VAL A 5 29.72 -12.25 -2.86
N ARG A 6 30.94 -12.49 -3.36
CA ARG A 6 31.32 -12.20 -4.75
C ARG A 6 30.46 -12.96 -5.76
N GLU A 7 30.22 -14.24 -5.49
CA GLU A 7 29.42 -15.09 -6.35
C GLU A 7 27.93 -14.75 -6.32
N THR A 8 27.40 -14.47 -5.11
CA THR A 8 26.03 -13.99 -4.94
C THR A 8 25.83 -12.64 -5.63
N ASN A 9 26.82 -11.74 -5.57
CA ASN A 9 26.75 -10.45 -6.25
C ASN A 9 26.85 -10.58 -7.76
N ARG A 10 27.77 -11.43 -8.25
CA ARG A 10 27.89 -11.75 -9.67
C ARG A 10 26.60 -12.33 -10.24
N TYR A 11 26.05 -13.34 -9.58
CA TYR A 11 24.80 -13.97 -9.99
C TYR A 11 23.60 -13.03 -9.84
N GLY A 12 23.54 -12.29 -8.73
CA GLY A 12 22.49 -11.31 -8.48
C GLY A 12 22.46 -10.21 -9.52
N ALA A 13 23.62 -9.64 -9.87
CA ALA A 13 23.77 -8.63 -10.91
C ALA A 13 23.43 -9.16 -12.31
N ASP A 14 23.72 -10.43 -12.60
CA ASP A 14 23.36 -11.11 -13.84
C ASP A 14 21.83 -11.33 -13.96
N LYS A 15 21.18 -11.73 -12.86
CA LYS A 15 19.75 -12.08 -12.84
C LYS A 15 18.81 -10.91 -12.59
N ASN A 16 19.30 -9.87 -11.92
CA ASN A 16 18.51 -8.71 -11.56
C ASN A 16 19.36 -7.45 -11.72
N SER A 17 19.04 -6.65 -12.73
CA SER A 17 19.75 -5.39 -12.99
C SER A 17 19.62 -4.35 -11.86
N ASN A 18 18.73 -4.58 -10.89
CA ASN A 18 18.57 -3.77 -9.69
C ASN A 18 19.13 -4.46 -8.43
N TRP A 19 19.97 -5.47 -8.61
CA TRP A 19 20.69 -6.11 -7.53
C TRP A 19 21.56 -5.09 -6.79
N LEU A 20 21.50 -5.16 -5.47
CA LEU A 20 22.37 -4.40 -4.60
C LEU A 20 23.36 -5.37 -4.01
N ASP A 21 24.63 -5.09 -4.24
CA ASP A 21 25.71 -5.94 -3.77
C ASP A 21 25.61 -6.14 -2.26
N THR A 22 25.42 -7.40 -1.88
CA THR A 22 25.51 -7.79 -0.49
C THR A 22 26.97 -7.73 -0.03
N ASN A 23 27.18 -7.71 1.27
CA ASN A 23 28.51 -7.66 1.86
C ASN A 23 28.67 -8.78 2.91
N ILE A 24 29.91 -8.99 3.34
CA ILE A 24 30.24 -10.04 4.33
C ILE A 24 29.41 -9.91 5.61
N PRO A 25 29.25 -8.71 6.23
CA PRO A 25 28.36 -8.54 7.38
C PRO A 25 26.90 -8.97 7.12
N GLU A 26 26.33 -8.60 5.98
CA GLU A 26 24.95 -8.93 5.62
C GLU A 26 24.77 -10.43 5.33
N MET A 27 25.69 -11.04 4.60
CA MET A 27 25.69 -12.47 4.34
C MET A 27 25.83 -13.29 5.63
N LYS A 28 26.63 -12.81 6.60
CA LYS A 28 26.72 -13.40 7.94
C LYS A 28 25.40 -13.29 8.72
N ARG A 29 24.69 -12.16 8.63
CA ARG A 29 23.36 -11.99 9.23
C ARG A 29 22.33 -12.94 8.60
N PHE A 30 22.34 -13.06 7.28
CA PHE A 30 21.47 -13.97 6.54
C PHE A 30 21.69 -15.43 6.94
N ILE A 31 22.94 -15.88 7.00
CA ILE A 31 23.29 -17.24 7.45
C ILE A 31 22.85 -17.47 8.90
N GLY A 32 23.10 -16.50 9.79
CA GLY A 32 22.64 -16.57 11.18
C GLY A 32 21.11 -16.68 11.30
N LEU A 33 20.39 -16.02 10.41
CA LEU A 33 18.93 -16.10 10.33
C LEU A 33 18.45 -17.46 9.82
N CYS A 34 19.08 -18.03 8.78
CA CYS A 34 18.78 -19.37 8.28
C CYS A 34 18.95 -20.45 9.36
N LEU A 35 20.01 -20.33 10.18
CA LEU A 35 20.23 -21.22 11.32
C LEU A 35 19.11 -21.08 12.36
N LYS A 36 18.67 -19.86 12.66
CA LYS A 36 17.55 -19.61 13.59
C LYS A 36 16.20 -20.14 13.07
N MET A 37 15.93 -20.00 11.77
CA MET A 37 14.73 -20.54 11.12
C MET A 37 14.72 -22.08 11.08
N GLY A 38 15.90 -22.71 11.15
CA GLY A 38 16.01 -24.16 11.34
C GLY A 38 15.61 -24.62 12.75
N GLN A 39 15.84 -23.77 13.77
CA GLN A 39 15.55 -24.07 15.17
C GLN A 39 14.11 -23.75 15.58
N VAL A 40 13.55 -22.66 15.06
CA VAL A 40 12.17 -22.23 15.31
C VAL A 40 11.47 -22.27 13.99
N ARG A 41 10.45 -23.12 13.81
CA ARG A 41 9.65 -23.16 12.58
C ARG A 41 8.35 -22.39 12.76
N LEU A 42 8.18 -21.31 12.00
CA LEU A 42 6.92 -20.56 11.94
C LEU A 42 6.06 -21.02 10.75
N PRO A 43 4.72 -20.87 10.81
CA PRO A 43 3.81 -21.37 9.78
C PRO A 43 4.11 -20.81 8.39
N LEU A 44 4.53 -19.55 8.30
CA LEU A 44 4.90 -18.89 7.05
C LEU A 44 6.26 -18.24 7.19
N LEU A 45 7.05 -18.24 6.10
CA LEU A 45 8.37 -17.62 6.06
C LEU A 45 8.28 -16.16 6.52
N ARG A 46 7.27 -15.41 6.09
CA ARG A 46 7.11 -14.00 6.51
C ARG A 46 7.11 -13.83 8.02
N ASP A 47 6.59 -14.77 8.80
CA ASP A 47 6.35 -14.65 10.25
C ASP A 47 7.62 -14.48 11.09
N TYR A 48 8.79 -14.89 10.57
CA TYR A 48 10.05 -14.55 11.24
C TYR A 48 10.23 -13.04 11.35
N TRP A 49 9.71 -12.28 10.39
CA TRP A 49 9.79 -10.82 10.36
C TRP A 49 8.60 -10.13 11.04
N ASN A 50 7.82 -10.82 11.88
CA ASN A 50 6.71 -10.23 12.61
C ASN A 50 7.19 -9.49 13.88
N THR A 51 6.63 -8.30 14.13
CA THR A 51 6.90 -7.48 15.32
C THR A 51 5.75 -7.48 16.33
N SER A 52 4.62 -8.13 16.01
CA SER A 52 3.50 -8.27 16.94
C SER A 52 3.87 -9.17 18.11
N ARG A 53 3.90 -8.57 19.30
CA ARG A 53 4.26 -9.20 20.58
C ARG A 53 3.36 -10.38 20.98
N GLU A 54 2.15 -10.42 20.42
CA GLU A 54 1.08 -11.32 20.85
C GLU A 54 1.04 -12.66 20.09
N LEU A 55 1.76 -12.81 18.97
CA LEU A 55 1.58 -14.00 18.11
C LEU A 55 2.86 -14.72 17.67
N THR A 56 4.01 -14.05 17.48
CA THR A 56 5.24 -14.71 16.99
C THR A 56 6.49 -13.85 17.19
N GLU A 57 6.84 -13.48 18.42
CA GLU A 57 8.06 -12.69 18.64
C GLU A 57 9.30 -13.57 18.36
N THR A 58 10.02 -13.30 17.25
CA THR A 58 11.42 -13.73 17.10
C THR A 58 12.32 -12.49 17.20
N PRO A 59 12.96 -12.24 18.36
CA PRO A 59 13.60 -10.94 18.67
C PRO A 59 14.82 -10.60 17.82
N VAL A 60 15.17 -11.44 16.84
CA VAL A 60 16.39 -11.31 16.04
C VAL A 60 16.08 -10.96 14.58
N ALA A 61 15.00 -11.47 14.00
CA ALA A 61 14.78 -11.38 12.56
C ALA A 61 14.26 -10.01 12.10
N ALA A 62 13.25 -9.47 12.80
CA ALA A 62 12.66 -8.17 12.46
C ALA A 62 13.64 -6.98 12.62
N PRO A 63 14.51 -6.92 13.66
CA PRO A 63 15.52 -5.87 13.76
C PRO A 63 16.68 -6.00 12.76
N VAL A 64 16.97 -7.22 12.29
CA VAL A 64 18.10 -7.51 11.40
C VAL A 64 17.73 -7.33 9.91
N MET A 65 16.45 -7.47 9.55
CA MET A 65 15.91 -7.32 8.19
C MET A 65 14.50 -6.69 8.22
N THR A 66 14.38 -5.37 8.28
CA THR A 66 13.09 -4.70 8.49
C THR A 66 12.17 -4.72 7.26
N ARG A 67 11.23 -5.66 7.18
CA ARG A 67 10.09 -5.63 6.23
C ARG A 67 8.92 -4.88 6.87
N VAL A 68 8.38 -3.87 6.17
CA VAL A 68 7.26 -3.09 6.69
C VAL A 68 5.98 -3.87 6.50
N ARG A 69 5.42 -4.34 7.61
CA ARG A 69 4.10 -4.96 7.63
C ARG A 69 3.04 -3.87 7.72
N PRO A 70 2.09 -3.81 6.79
CA PRO A 70 0.92 -2.94 6.92
C PRO A 70 0.23 -3.15 8.27
N GLY A 71 -0.32 -2.09 8.84
CA GLY A 71 -1.14 -2.18 10.06
C GLY A 71 -2.46 -2.93 9.84
N ARG A 72 -3.25 -3.12 10.89
CA ARG A 72 -4.53 -3.84 10.86
C ARG A 72 -5.50 -3.35 9.77
N ARG A 73 -5.55 -2.03 9.56
CA ARG A 73 -6.44 -1.38 8.60
C ARG A 73 -5.73 -1.08 7.28
N VAL A 74 -6.35 -1.47 6.17
CA VAL A 74 -5.84 -1.23 4.81
C VAL A 74 -6.97 -0.77 3.89
N TYR A 75 -6.63 0.04 2.88
CA TYR A 75 -7.60 0.63 1.96
C TYR A 75 -7.18 0.37 0.50
N ILE A 76 -8.11 -0.13 -0.33
CA ILE A 76 -7.90 -0.27 -1.78
C ILE A 76 -8.68 0.81 -2.52
N ASP A 77 -7.96 1.54 -3.37
CA ASP A 77 -8.56 2.49 -4.30
C ASP A 77 -7.64 2.75 -5.51
N GLU A 78 -8.08 3.64 -6.37
CA GLU A 78 -7.52 3.86 -7.69
C GLU A 78 -6.75 5.18 -7.73
N SER A 79 -5.52 5.10 -8.21
CA SER A 79 -4.70 6.25 -8.55
C SER A 79 -4.47 6.33 -10.06
N LEU A 80 -4.03 7.50 -10.51
CA LEU A 80 -3.86 7.80 -11.93
C LEU A 80 -2.48 8.41 -12.17
N VAL A 81 -1.62 7.67 -12.85
CA VAL A 81 -0.30 8.14 -13.26
C VAL A 81 -0.45 8.97 -14.53
N PRO A 82 -0.17 10.30 -14.52
CA PRO A 82 -0.46 11.15 -15.66
C PRO A 82 0.35 10.72 -16.90
N PHE A 83 -0.34 10.43 -18.00
CA PHE A 83 0.27 10.00 -19.25
C PHE A 83 -0.65 10.30 -20.44
N ARG A 84 -0.09 10.92 -21.49
CA ARG A 84 -0.84 11.32 -22.71
C ARG A 84 -0.36 10.63 -23.99
N GLY A 85 0.69 9.81 -23.93
CA GLY A 85 1.19 9.07 -25.09
C GLY A 85 0.22 7.97 -25.56
N ARG A 86 0.56 7.34 -26.70
CA ARG A 86 -0.22 6.23 -27.25
C ARG A 86 -0.08 5.00 -26.34
N LEU A 87 -1.21 4.52 -25.82
CA LEU A 87 -1.29 3.36 -24.94
C LEU A 87 -2.71 2.80 -24.97
N LEU A 88 -2.84 1.49 -25.23
CA LEU A 88 -4.14 0.82 -25.42
C LEU A 88 -5.05 0.93 -24.19
N PHE A 89 -4.50 0.80 -22.99
CA PHE A 89 -5.26 0.79 -21.73
C PHE A 89 -5.25 2.14 -20.99
N ARG A 90 -4.86 3.23 -21.66
CA ARG A 90 -4.93 4.59 -21.08
C ARG A 90 -6.36 4.91 -20.66
N GLN A 91 -6.53 5.41 -19.45
CA GLN A 91 -7.83 5.75 -18.88
C GLN A 91 -8.08 7.26 -18.89
N TYR A 92 -9.35 7.62 -19.07
CA TYR A 92 -9.86 8.96 -18.79
C TYR A 92 -10.70 8.93 -17.51
N ILE A 93 -10.29 9.67 -16.48
CA ILE A 93 -11.00 9.75 -15.20
C ILE A 93 -11.31 11.21 -14.91
N LEU A 94 -12.59 11.58 -15.08
CA LEU A 94 -13.05 12.97 -14.98
C LEU A 94 -12.78 13.61 -13.61
N SER A 95 -12.89 12.83 -12.53
CA SER A 95 -12.73 13.29 -11.15
C SER A 95 -11.28 13.57 -10.74
N LYS A 96 -10.28 13.11 -11.51
CA LYS A 96 -8.87 13.29 -11.18
C LYS A 96 -8.32 14.57 -11.83
N ARG A 97 -7.42 15.27 -11.12
CA ARG A 97 -6.77 16.52 -11.59
C ARG A 97 -6.12 16.35 -12.97
N HIS A 98 -5.35 15.28 -13.14
CA HIS A 98 -4.86 14.86 -14.45
C HIS A 98 -5.82 13.81 -15.02
N ARG A 99 -6.69 14.20 -15.94
CA ARG A 99 -7.78 13.31 -16.39
C ARG A 99 -7.33 12.14 -17.25
N TYR A 100 -6.15 12.21 -17.89
CA TYR A 100 -5.62 11.15 -18.75
C TYR A 100 -4.38 10.51 -18.14
N GLY A 101 -4.35 9.18 -18.07
CA GLY A 101 -3.21 8.47 -17.52
C GLY A 101 -3.31 6.96 -17.51
N ILE A 102 -2.34 6.34 -16.84
CA ILE A 102 -2.32 4.91 -16.53
C ILE A 102 -3.03 4.73 -15.19
N LYS A 103 -4.17 4.03 -15.20
CA LYS A 103 -4.89 3.71 -13.96
C LYS A 103 -4.12 2.63 -13.22
N VAL A 104 -3.91 2.84 -11.92
CA VAL A 104 -3.29 1.86 -11.04
C VAL A 104 -4.19 1.66 -9.82
N PHE A 105 -4.37 0.40 -9.42
CA PHE A 105 -5.00 0.05 -8.16
C PHE A 105 -3.92 0.04 -7.07
N LYS A 106 -4.17 0.71 -5.96
CA LYS A 106 -3.24 0.81 -4.83
C LYS A 106 -3.89 0.21 -3.59
N LEU A 107 -3.16 -0.68 -2.93
CA LEU A 107 -3.39 -1.04 -1.54
C LEU A 107 -2.54 -0.14 -0.67
N CYS A 108 -3.15 0.65 0.21
CA CYS A 108 -2.45 1.49 1.16
C CYS A 108 -2.80 1.14 2.61
N SER A 109 -1.85 1.30 3.52
CA SER A 109 -2.09 1.23 4.95
C SER A 109 -2.22 2.62 5.57
N GLU A 110 -2.50 2.65 6.86
CA GLU A 110 -2.65 3.87 7.64
C GLU A 110 -1.47 4.85 7.45
N GLY A 111 -1.80 6.13 7.31
CA GLY A 111 -0.83 7.21 7.04
C GLY A 111 -0.27 7.24 5.61
N GLY A 112 -0.83 6.45 4.69
CA GLY A 112 -0.58 6.57 3.25
C GLY A 112 0.63 5.81 2.70
N TYR A 113 1.07 4.78 3.43
CA TYR A 113 2.06 3.84 2.95
C TYR A 113 1.45 2.91 1.88
N THR A 114 1.99 2.93 0.66
CA THR A 114 1.53 2.05 -0.43
C THR A 114 2.16 0.67 -0.28
N CYS A 115 1.34 -0.34 -0.04
CA CYS A 115 1.75 -1.72 0.21
C CYS A 115 1.96 -2.49 -1.10
N LYS A 116 1.00 -2.37 -2.03
CA LYS A 116 1.01 -3.07 -3.32
C LYS A 116 0.32 -2.23 -4.39
N ILE A 117 0.79 -2.33 -5.62
CA ILE A 117 0.21 -1.66 -6.80
C ILE A 117 -0.10 -2.72 -7.85
N ARG A 118 -1.26 -2.60 -8.50
CA ARG A 118 -1.61 -3.36 -9.71
C ARG A 118 -1.96 -2.40 -10.84
N VAL A 119 -1.30 -2.54 -11.99
CA VAL A 119 -1.62 -1.72 -13.18
C VAL A 119 -2.90 -2.23 -13.82
N TYR A 120 -3.81 -1.32 -14.17
CA TYR A 120 -4.96 -1.67 -15.00
C TYR A 120 -4.53 -1.74 -16.47
N ALA A 121 -4.45 -2.95 -17.01
CA ALA A 121 -4.04 -3.22 -18.39
C ALA A 121 -5.22 -3.50 -19.36
N GLY A 122 -6.47 -3.36 -18.91
CA GLY A 122 -7.66 -3.69 -19.69
C GLY A 122 -8.45 -4.86 -19.11
N LYS A 123 -9.12 -5.63 -19.96
CA LYS A 123 -9.86 -6.83 -19.56
C LYS A 123 -8.94 -8.04 -19.65
N ASP A 124 -8.71 -8.73 -18.53
CA ASP A 124 -7.99 -9.99 -18.52
C ASP A 124 -8.86 -11.12 -19.09
N CYS A 125 -8.31 -11.87 -20.04
CA CYS A 125 -9.03 -12.92 -20.80
C CYS A 125 -9.31 -14.18 -19.96
N THR A 126 -8.50 -14.45 -18.94
CA THR A 126 -8.46 -15.70 -18.16
C THR A 126 -9.16 -15.60 -16.80
N ARG A 127 -9.99 -14.58 -16.60
CA ARG A 127 -10.47 -14.17 -15.28
C ARG A 127 -11.72 -14.94 -14.84
N THR A 128 -11.68 -15.54 -13.66
CA THR A 128 -12.87 -16.05 -12.94
C THR A 128 -13.45 -14.96 -12.02
N GLY A 129 -14.78 -14.86 -11.93
CA GLY A 129 -15.48 -13.90 -11.03
C GLY A 129 -15.65 -12.47 -11.56
N THR A 130 -15.74 -11.46 -10.68
CA THR A 130 -15.87 -10.02 -11.05
C THR A 130 -14.54 -9.26 -10.99
N VAL A 131 -14.35 -8.24 -11.84
CA VAL A 131 -13.03 -7.57 -11.98
C VAL A 131 -12.58 -7.00 -10.64
N ALA A 132 -13.54 -6.45 -9.90
CA ALA A 132 -13.38 -5.98 -8.55
C ALA A 132 -12.84 -7.05 -7.59
N GLU A 133 -13.47 -8.24 -7.56
CA GLU A 133 -13.03 -9.34 -6.69
C GLU A 133 -11.61 -9.78 -7.03
N THR A 134 -11.28 -9.96 -8.31
CA THR A 134 -9.91 -10.32 -8.73
C THR A 134 -8.90 -9.27 -8.27
N VAL A 135 -9.20 -7.97 -8.44
CA VAL A 135 -8.30 -6.89 -8.00
C VAL A 135 -8.09 -6.92 -6.49
N VAL A 136 -9.17 -7.13 -5.73
CA VAL A 136 -9.08 -7.22 -4.26
C VAL A 136 -8.24 -8.41 -3.83
N MET A 137 -8.51 -9.61 -4.37
CA MET A 137 -7.77 -10.82 -4.01
C MET A 137 -6.28 -10.68 -4.36
N ASP A 138 -5.94 -10.20 -5.55
CA ASP A 138 -4.54 -10.04 -5.97
C ASP A 138 -3.78 -9.04 -5.09
N LEU A 139 -4.42 -7.90 -4.78
CA LEU A 139 -3.80 -6.87 -3.93
C LEU A 139 -3.66 -7.35 -2.49
N MET A 140 -4.61 -8.15 -2.01
CA MET A 140 -4.63 -8.64 -0.63
C MET A 140 -3.89 -9.95 -0.42
N GLU A 141 -3.42 -10.66 -1.45
CA GLU A 141 -2.91 -12.04 -1.33
C GLU A 141 -1.93 -12.26 -0.15
N GLU A 142 -0.99 -11.34 0.06
CA GLU A 142 -0.02 -11.43 1.16
C GLU A 142 -0.55 -10.97 2.54
N TYR A 143 -1.73 -10.37 2.55
CA TYR A 143 -2.39 -9.71 3.68
C TYR A 143 -3.69 -10.41 4.11
N LEU A 144 -4.13 -11.43 3.37
CA LEU A 144 -5.24 -12.31 3.76
C LEU A 144 -4.88 -13.17 4.97
N ASP A 145 -5.91 -13.74 5.59
CA ASP A 145 -5.85 -14.68 6.72
C ASP A 145 -5.23 -14.12 8.01
N GLN A 146 -5.22 -12.79 8.17
CA GLN A 146 -4.53 -12.09 9.25
C GLN A 146 -5.45 -11.24 10.14
N GLY A 147 -6.78 -11.39 10.02
CA GLY A 147 -7.76 -10.61 10.79
C GLY A 147 -7.76 -9.12 10.46
N ARG A 148 -7.37 -8.77 9.23
CA ARG A 148 -7.26 -7.36 8.78
C ARG A 148 -8.59 -6.78 8.40
N ASP A 149 -8.70 -5.47 8.55
CA ASP A 149 -9.86 -4.69 8.14
C ASP A 149 -9.57 -4.03 6.79
N LEU A 150 -10.13 -4.62 5.73
CA LEU A 150 -10.04 -4.08 4.39
C LEU A 150 -11.18 -3.10 4.14
N PHE A 151 -10.81 -1.89 3.76
CA PHE A 151 -11.71 -0.83 3.36
C PHE A 151 -11.67 -0.63 1.84
N VAL A 152 -12.83 -0.51 1.19
CA VAL A 152 -12.93 -0.34 -0.27
C VAL A 152 -14.08 0.59 -0.69
N ASP A 153 -13.94 1.23 -1.85
CA ASP A 153 -15.05 2.01 -2.44
C ASP A 153 -16.13 1.13 -3.10
N ASN A 154 -17.28 1.74 -3.40
CA ASN A 154 -18.48 1.11 -3.93
C ASN A 154 -18.32 0.30 -5.22
N TRP A 155 -17.24 0.48 -5.99
CA TRP A 155 -16.95 -0.36 -7.16
C TRP A 155 -16.54 -1.77 -6.77
N TYR A 156 -15.92 -1.94 -5.60
CA TYR A 156 -15.46 -3.22 -5.10
C TYR A 156 -16.51 -3.93 -4.22
N THR A 157 -17.22 -3.16 -3.40
CA THR A 157 -18.09 -3.69 -2.35
C THR A 157 -19.25 -4.53 -2.88
N GLY A 158 -19.44 -5.71 -2.28
CA GLY A 158 -20.55 -6.62 -2.53
C GLY A 158 -20.64 -7.74 -1.50
N ILE A 159 -21.80 -8.38 -1.40
CA ILE A 159 -22.05 -9.49 -0.46
C ILE A 159 -21.15 -10.70 -0.77
N SER A 160 -20.98 -11.03 -2.06
CA SER A 160 -20.12 -12.14 -2.51
C SER A 160 -18.66 -11.97 -2.08
N LEU A 161 -18.12 -10.76 -2.27
CA LEU A 161 -16.77 -10.42 -1.83
C LEU A 161 -16.64 -10.51 -0.30
N ALA A 162 -17.62 -9.99 0.44
CA ALA A 162 -17.62 -10.05 1.91
C ALA A 162 -17.58 -11.50 2.42
N GLN A 163 -18.42 -12.38 1.87
CA GLN A 163 -18.43 -13.80 2.22
C GLN A 163 -17.10 -14.50 1.89
N THR A 164 -16.47 -14.12 0.76
CA THR A 164 -15.17 -14.67 0.36
C THR A 164 -14.07 -14.25 1.33
N LEU A 165 -14.05 -12.98 1.75
CA LEU A 165 -13.05 -12.45 2.68
C LEU A 165 -13.24 -12.98 4.11
N ILE A 166 -14.48 -13.17 4.57
CA ILE A 166 -14.76 -13.81 5.87
C ILE A 166 -14.15 -15.20 5.94
N LYS A 167 -14.29 -16.01 4.87
CA LYS A 167 -13.65 -17.34 4.76
C LYS A 167 -12.13 -17.29 4.79
N ARG A 168 -11.53 -16.15 4.46
CA ARG A 168 -10.08 -15.86 4.43
C ARG A 168 -9.66 -15.00 5.64
N SER A 169 -10.38 -15.11 6.76
CA SER A 169 -10.18 -14.34 8.00
C SER A 169 -9.85 -12.87 7.77
N THR A 170 -10.57 -12.22 6.85
CA THR A 170 -10.37 -10.83 6.46
C THR A 170 -11.71 -10.11 6.46
N ASN A 171 -11.73 -8.95 7.10
CA ASN A 171 -12.94 -8.15 7.23
C ASN A 171 -13.09 -7.19 6.06
N LEU A 172 -14.34 -6.86 5.71
CA LEU A 172 -14.66 -5.91 4.64
C LEU A 172 -15.52 -4.77 5.17
N VAL A 173 -15.14 -3.55 4.86
CA VAL A 173 -15.93 -2.34 5.09
C VAL A 173 -15.94 -1.49 3.82
N GLY A 174 -17.10 -1.07 3.37
CA GLY A 174 -17.16 -0.22 2.18
C GLY A 174 -18.50 0.44 1.96
N THR A 175 -18.48 1.51 1.18
CA THR A 175 -19.72 2.05 0.63
C THR A 175 -20.28 1.05 -0.39
N CYS A 176 -21.59 0.97 -0.54
CA CYS A 176 -22.23 -0.01 -1.41
C CYS A 176 -23.24 0.67 -2.35
N ARG A 177 -23.27 0.24 -3.62
CA ARG A 177 -24.27 0.76 -4.57
C ARG A 177 -25.63 0.14 -4.28
N ARG A 178 -26.68 0.97 -4.35
CA ARG A 178 -28.08 0.55 -4.16
C ARG A 178 -28.50 -0.68 -4.99
N ASN A 179 -27.94 -0.82 -6.20
CA ASN A 179 -28.28 -1.86 -7.15
C ASN A 179 -27.39 -3.11 -7.05
N ARG A 180 -26.58 -3.26 -5.99
CA ARG A 180 -25.82 -4.50 -5.78
C ARG A 180 -26.76 -5.67 -5.47
N LYS A 181 -26.44 -6.83 -6.04
CA LYS A 181 -27.19 -8.08 -5.79
C LYS A 181 -27.01 -8.53 -4.34
N GLY A 182 -28.07 -9.09 -3.76
CA GLY A 182 -28.06 -9.65 -2.41
C GLY A 182 -28.27 -8.65 -1.27
N LEU A 183 -28.48 -7.35 -1.55
CA LEU A 183 -28.77 -6.38 -0.49
C LEU A 183 -30.21 -6.54 0.04
N PRO A 184 -30.43 -6.39 1.37
CA PRO A 184 -31.75 -6.44 1.98
C PRO A 184 -32.64 -5.29 1.47
N LEU A 185 -33.75 -5.65 0.82
CA LEU A 185 -34.63 -4.69 0.15
C LEU A 185 -35.35 -3.76 1.14
N ASP A 186 -35.66 -4.25 2.34
CA ASP A 186 -36.26 -3.48 3.41
C ASP A 186 -35.31 -2.37 3.90
N VAL A 187 -34.00 -2.60 3.96
CA VAL A 187 -33.01 -1.54 4.22
C VAL A 187 -32.93 -0.56 3.04
N VAL A 188 -32.73 -1.10 1.84
CA VAL A 188 -32.40 -0.28 0.66
C VAL A 188 -33.57 0.62 0.23
N ARG A 189 -34.80 0.10 0.26
CA ARG A 189 -36.02 0.79 -0.20
C ARG A 189 -36.62 1.74 0.83
N THR A 190 -36.33 1.55 2.13
CA THR A 190 -36.88 2.41 3.20
C THR A 190 -36.55 3.88 2.96
N LYS A 191 -37.55 4.75 3.01
CA LYS A 191 -37.37 6.20 2.92
C LYS A 191 -37.00 6.73 4.31
N LEU A 192 -35.89 7.46 4.39
CA LEU A 192 -35.33 7.98 5.63
C LEU A 192 -35.36 9.51 5.63
N LYS A 193 -35.67 10.11 6.78
CA LYS A 193 -35.40 11.53 7.07
C LYS A 193 -33.91 11.73 7.40
N LYS A 194 -33.40 12.94 7.23
CA LYS A 194 -31.99 13.26 7.56
C LYS A 194 -31.68 12.88 9.01
N GLY A 195 -30.54 12.23 9.23
CA GLY A 195 -30.09 11.69 10.51
C GLY A 195 -30.61 10.28 10.82
N GLN A 196 -31.66 9.81 10.15
CA GLN A 196 -32.17 8.45 10.37
C GLN A 196 -31.27 7.40 9.71
N ARG A 197 -31.28 6.20 10.31
CA ARG A 197 -30.59 5.02 9.81
C ARG A 197 -31.47 3.79 9.96
N ILE A 198 -31.17 2.78 9.17
CA ILE A 198 -31.73 1.43 9.27
C ILE A 198 -30.63 0.45 8.87
N ALA A 199 -30.53 -0.67 9.58
CA ALA A 199 -29.55 -1.70 9.29
C ALA A 199 -30.17 -3.09 9.38
N ARG A 200 -29.56 -4.04 8.68
CA ARG A 200 -29.83 -5.48 8.81
C ARG A 200 -28.52 -6.24 8.81
N GLN A 201 -28.48 -7.28 9.62
CA GLN A 201 -27.39 -8.26 9.65
C GLN A 201 -27.90 -9.58 9.06
N ASN A 202 -27.09 -10.21 8.21
CA ASN A 202 -27.39 -11.54 7.72
C ASN A 202 -26.77 -12.63 8.64
N ALA A 203 -27.03 -13.90 8.33
CA ALA A 203 -26.51 -15.03 9.11
C ALA A 203 -24.98 -15.13 9.13
N ASP A 204 -24.30 -14.60 8.11
CA ASP A 204 -22.83 -14.57 8.02
C ASP A 204 -22.19 -13.44 8.85
N GLY A 205 -22.99 -12.64 9.55
CA GLY A 205 -22.51 -11.48 10.31
C GLY A 205 -22.26 -10.22 9.47
N ILE A 206 -22.72 -10.19 8.21
CA ILE A 206 -22.58 -9.04 7.32
C ILE A 206 -23.70 -8.05 7.61
N VAL A 207 -23.32 -6.84 8.03
CA VAL A 207 -24.23 -5.73 8.27
C VAL A 207 -24.33 -4.84 7.04
N VAL A 208 -25.55 -4.64 6.55
CA VAL A 208 -25.89 -3.63 5.55
C VAL A 208 -26.65 -2.51 6.24
N SER A 209 -26.09 -1.30 6.21
CA SER A 209 -26.68 -0.13 6.84
C SER A 209 -26.97 0.94 5.80
N LYS A 210 -28.14 1.59 5.92
CA LYS A 210 -28.52 2.76 5.15
C LYS A 210 -28.70 3.93 6.11
N TRP A 211 -27.95 5.00 5.88
CA TRP A 211 -28.03 6.24 6.64
C TRP A 211 -28.31 7.42 5.72
N LYS A 212 -29.12 8.36 6.19
CA LYS A 212 -29.49 9.56 5.43
C LYS A 212 -28.75 10.78 5.98
N ASP A 213 -27.79 11.28 5.22
CA ASP A 213 -27.28 12.65 5.39
C ASP A 213 -27.92 13.57 4.34
N LYS A 214 -27.14 14.27 3.50
CA LYS A 214 -27.64 14.98 2.31
C LYS A 214 -28.19 13.99 1.28
N ARG A 215 -27.59 12.80 1.20
CA ARG A 215 -27.98 11.71 0.30
C ARG A 215 -28.01 10.40 1.10
N ASP A 216 -28.65 9.39 0.53
CA ASP A 216 -28.65 8.05 1.10
C ASP A 216 -27.24 7.46 0.94
N ILE A 217 -26.64 7.06 2.05
CA ILE A 217 -25.36 6.35 2.08
C ILE A 217 -25.67 4.93 2.50
N ILE A 218 -25.28 3.97 1.67
CA ILE A 218 -25.40 2.55 1.99
C ILE A 218 -23.99 2.03 2.25
N MET A 219 -23.81 1.38 3.38
CA MET A 219 -22.57 0.75 3.82
C MET A 219 -22.77 -0.75 3.94
N LEU A 220 -21.71 -1.49 3.68
CA LEU A 220 -21.58 -2.91 3.98
C LEU A 220 -20.38 -3.09 4.90
N SER A 221 -20.55 -3.81 5.99
CA SER A 221 -19.50 -4.06 6.97
C SER A 221 -19.57 -5.48 7.52
N THR A 222 -18.42 -6.08 7.82
CA THR A 222 -18.32 -7.36 8.54
C THR A 222 -17.85 -7.21 9.99
N ILE A 223 -17.59 -5.97 10.45
CA ILE A 223 -17.03 -5.69 11.80
C ILE A 223 -17.86 -4.70 12.62
N HIS A 224 -18.88 -4.10 12.00
CA HIS A 224 -19.62 -3.00 12.60
C HIS A 224 -21.06 -3.41 12.85
N ASP A 225 -21.62 -2.95 13.96
CA ASP A 225 -23.06 -2.91 14.21
C ASP A 225 -23.69 -1.62 13.64
N ASP A 226 -24.91 -1.29 14.05
CA ASP A 226 -25.60 -0.06 13.67
C ASP A 226 -25.39 1.11 14.66
N GLY A 227 -24.32 1.05 15.46
CA GLY A 227 -23.94 2.05 16.45
C GLY A 227 -23.61 3.43 15.85
N ILE A 228 -23.81 4.47 16.67
CA ILE A 228 -23.45 5.86 16.35
C ILE A 228 -22.03 6.14 16.85
N GLY A 229 -21.26 6.92 16.09
CA GLY A 229 -19.92 7.37 16.47
C GLY A 229 -19.93 8.39 17.61
N SER A 230 -18.78 8.56 18.24
CA SER A 230 -18.60 9.39 19.44
C SER A 230 -18.60 10.90 19.18
N SER A 231 -18.43 11.33 17.93
CA SER A 231 -18.23 12.74 17.57
C SER A 231 -19.33 13.35 16.71
N SER A 232 -20.26 12.54 16.19
CA SER A 232 -21.34 13.02 15.34
C SER A 232 -22.54 12.06 15.33
N SER A 233 -23.73 12.51 14.91
CA SER A 233 -24.90 11.66 14.66
C SER A 233 -24.72 10.71 13.45
N LYS A 234 -23.47 10.42 13.09
CA LYS A 234 -23.03 9.57 11.99
C LYS A 234 -22.77 8.15 12.51
N PRO A 235 -23.09 7.11 11.72
CA PRO A 235 -22.76 5.73 12.10
C PRO A 235 -21.25 5.49 12.23
N HIS A 236 -20.84 4.66 13.19
CA HIS A 236 -19.42 4.33 13.44
C HIS A 236 -18.71 3.83 12.16
N MET A 237 -19.35 2.92 11.41
CA MET A 237 -18.81 2.39 10.16
C MET A 237 -18.53 3.48 9.10
N VAL A 238 -19.27 4.59 9.11
CA VAL A 238 -19.05 5.70 8.19
C VAL A 238 -17.88 6.56 8.64
N GLU A 239 -17.69 6.74 9.95
CA GLU A 239 -16.51 7.42 10.50
C GLU A 239 -15.22 6.65 10.18
N ASP A 240 -15.21 5.35 10.46
CA ASP A 240 -14.06 4.48 10.15
C ASP A 240 -13.75 4.41 8.66
N TYR A 241 -14.78 4.32 7.81
CA TYR A 241 -14.59 4.38 6.36
C TYR A 241 -13.95 5.71 5.92
N ASN A 242 -14.40 6.85 6.46
CA ASN A 242 -13.84 8.14 6.11
C ASN A 242 -12.37 8.27 6.56
N ASN A 243 -12.03 7.72 7.73
CA ASN A 243 -10.65 7.69 8.22
C ASN A 243 -9.75 6.80 7.33
N ALA A 244 -10.22 5.62 6.96
CA ALA A 244 -9.47 4.69 6.10
C ALA A 244 -9.28 5.22 4.67
N LYS A 245 -10.28 5.94 4.15
CA LYS A 245 -10.19 6.58 2.82
C LYS A 245 -9.00 7.54 2.70
N LEU A 246 -8.61 8.18 3.80
CA LEU A 246 -7.45 9.09 3.82
C LEU A 246 -6.13 8.38 3.48
N PHE A 247 -6.04 7.05 3.51
CA PHE A 247 -4.79 6.34 3.30
C PHE A 247 -4.31 6.52 1.84
N VAL A 248 -5.16 6.22 0.87
CA VAL A 248 -4.81 6.45 -0.56
C VAL A 248 -4.74 7.94 -0.87
N ASP A 249 -5.68 8.75 -0.34
CA ASP A 249 -5.68 10.20 -0.57
C ASP A 249 -4.38 10.86 -0.08
N THR A 250 -3.90 10.49 1.11
CA THR A 250 -2.62 10.97 1.66
C THR A 250 -1.46 10.53 0.77
N SER A 251 -1.43 9.26 0.35
CA SER A 251 -0.37 8.75 -0.52
C SER A 251 -0.29 9.53 -1.83
N ASP A 252 -1.44 9.75 -2.48
CA ASP A 252 -1.54 10.46 -3.76
C ASP A 252 -1.26 11.97 -3.59
N GLN A 253 -1.74 12.58 -2.52
CA GLN A 253 -1.44 13.98 -2.19
C GLN A 253 0.05 14.18 -1.99
N MET A 254 0.69 13.32 -1.20
CA MET A 254 2.13 13.40 -0.93
C MET A 254 2.96 13.18 -2.20
N ALA A 255 2.56 12.21 -3.04
CA ALA A 255 3.17 11.96 -4.34
C ALA A 255 3.06 13.17 -5.29
N SER A 256 1.99 13.96 -5.17
CA SER A 256 1.76 15.15 -5.98
C SER A 256 2.61 16.35 -5.60
N TYR A 257 3.23 16.36 -4.41
CA TYR A 257 4.16 17.41 -4.00
C TYR A 257 5.52 17.22 -4.66
N SER A 258 5.91 18.18 -5.52
CA SER A 258 7.15 18.16 -6.30
C SER A 258 7.32 16.87 -7.12
N PRO A 259 6.40 16.59 -8.06
CA PRO A 259 6.40 15.34 -8.80
C PRO A 259 7.47 15.37 -9.88
N PHE A 260 8.21 14.28 -10.06
CA PHE A 260 9.05 14.12 -11.25
C PHE A 260 8.14 13.93 -12.46
N VAL A 261 8.05 14.97 -13.30
CA VAL A 261 7.26 14.95 -14.54
C VAL A 261 8.12 15.41 -15.69
N ARG A 262 8.71 14.44 -16.39
CA ARG A 262 9.39 14.66 -17.67
C ARG A 262 8.51 14.12 -18.80
N LYS A 263 8.52 14.83 -19.94
CA LYS A 263 7.81 14.39 -21.15
C LYS A 263 8.48 13.10 -21.64
N THR A 264 7.67 12.07 -21.87
CA THR A 264 8.13 10.80 -22.45
C THR A 264 7.00 10.20 -23.28
N SER A 265 7.36 9.54 -24.39
CA SER A 265 6.44 8.74 -25.20
C SER A 265 6.30 7.30 -24.67
N LYS A 266 7.23 6.84 -23.83
CA LYS A 266 7.30 5.47 -23.31
C LYS A 266 6.56 5.37 -21.97
N TRP A 267 5.43 4.67 -21.94
CA TRP A 267 4.54 4.58 -20.78
C TRP A 267 5.17 3.87 -19.58
N TYR A 268 5.97 2.82 -19.81
CA TYR A 268 6.62 2.04 -18.75
C TYR A 268 7.72 2.86 -18.06
N ILE A 269 8.45 3.71 -18.81
CA ILE A 269 9.39 4.69 -18.23
C ILE A 269 8.64 5.69 -17.35
N ARG A 270 7.48 6.18 -17.80
CA ARG A 270 6.63 7.08 -17.01
C ARG A 270 6.19 6.42 -15.71
N LEU A 271 5.77 5.16 -15.77
CA LEU A 271 5.33 4.39 -14.62
C LEU A 271 6.49 4.12 -13.64
N PHE A 272 7.64 3.67 -14.15
CA PHE A 272 8.84 3.41 -13.36
C PHE A 272 9.25 4.64 -12.53
N PHE A 273 9.42 5.80 -13.18
CA PHE A 273 9.79 7.02 -12.47
C PHE A 273 8.70 7.49 -11.51
N HIS A 274 7.43 7.26 -11.82
CA HIS A 274 6.34 7.55 -10.87
C HIS A 274 6.49 6.70 -9.59
N ILE A 275 6.71 5.39 -9.74
CA ILE A 275 6.88 4.48 -8.61
C ILE A 275 8.11 4.88 -7.79
N VAL A 276 9.28 5.09 -8.42
CA VAL A 276 10.53 5.43 -7.73
C VAL A 276 10.50 6.81 -7.06
N THR A 277 10.17 7.84 -7.82
CA THR A 277 10.34 9.23 -7.34
C THR A 277 9.16 9.73 -6.52
N GLN A 278 8.01 9.04 -6.59
CA GLN A 278 6.79 9.43 -5.90
C GLN A 278 6.40 8.37 -4.88
N THR A 279 6.00 7.16 -5.30
CA THR A 279 5.46 6.16 -4.38
C THR A 279 6.49 5.70 -3.35
N ILE A 280 7.68 5.25 -3.79
CA ILE A 280 8.76 4.81 -2.91
C ILE A 280 9.25 5.94 -2.01
N MET A 281 9.34 7.16 -2.55
CA MET A 281 9.74 8.33 -1.77
C MET A 281 8.75 8.65 -0.64
N VAL A 282 7.44 8.56 -0.91
CA VAL A 282 6.39 8.74 0.11
C VAL A 282 6.46 7.63 1.16
N ASN A 283 6.63 6.37 0.74
CA ASN A 283 6.80 5.25 1.66
C ASN A 283 8.02 5.43 2.57
N ALA A 284 9.18 5.75 2.00
CA ALA A 284 10.41 5.97 2.76
C ALA A 284 10.28 7.15 3.74
N TRP A 285 9.63 8.23 3.31
CA TRP A 285 9.33 9.36 4.19
C TRP A 285 8.42 8.97 5.34
N LYS A 286 7.35 8.22 5.07
CA LYS A 286 6.41 7.75 6.08
C LYS A 286 7.13 6.88 7.12
N LEU A 287 7.97 5.96 6.66
CA LEU A 287 8.81 5.15 7.55
C LEU A 287 9.78 5.98 8.39
N CYS A 288 10.41 6.99 7.78
CA CYS A 288 11.29 7.89 8.51
C CYS A 288 10.50 8.67 9.57
N GLN A 289 9.27 9.11 9.29
CA GLN A 289 8.42 9.74 10.29
C GLN A 289 8.07 8.82 11.45
N ASP A 290 7.72 7.57 11.16
CA ASP A 290 7.27 6.61 12.17
C ASP A 290 8.43 6.17 13.10
N ASN A 291 9.67 6.15 12.61
CA ASN A 291 10.83 5.65 13.36
C ASN A 291 11.76 6.74 13.91
N VAL A 292 11.84 7.91 13.26
CA VAL A 292 12.80 8.97 13.60
C VAL A 292 12.11 10.22 14.13
N GLY A 293 10.87 10.46 13.71
CA GLY A 293 10.09 11.63 14.12
C GLY A 293 9.68 12.54 12.96
N LYS A 294 8.88 13.55 13.28
CA LYS A 294 8.21 14.39 12.28
C LYS A 294 9.22 15.15 11.41
N MET A 295 9.15 14.93 10.10
CA MET A 295 9.94 15.64 9.09
C MET A 295 9.03 16.05 7.93
N ARG A 296 9.20 17.27 7.40
CA ARG A 296 8.47 17.69 6.19
C ARG A 296 8.98 16.90 4.97
N PHE A 297 8.09 16.55 4.06
CA PHE A 297 8.42 15.70 2.91
C PHE A 297 9.49 16.29 1.97
N ASN A 298 9.46 17.59 1.73
CA ASN A 298 10.48 18.24 0.91
C ASN A 298 11.86 18.24 1.58
N ASP A 299 11.91 18.36 2.91
CA ASP A 299 13.18 18.28 3.65
C ASP A 299 13.72 16.85 3.62
N PHE A 300 12.85 15.84 3.74
CA PHE A 300 13.22 14.45 3.54
C PHE A 300 13.79 14.19 2.14
N LYS A 301 13.10 14.65 1.07
CA LYS A 301 13.59 14.55 -0.31
C LYS A 301 14.98 15.16 -0.48
N ARG A 302 15.22 16.34 0.10
CA ARG A 302 16.53 17.01 0.07
C ARG A 302 17.60 16.19 0.77
N LYS A 303 17.32 15.66 1.96
CA LYS A 303 18.29 14.81 2.69
C LYS A 303 18.62 13.52 1.93
N ILE A 304 17.63 12.89 1.29
CA ILE A 304 17.86 11.74 0.43
C ILE A 304 18.72 12.12 -0.77
N PHE A 305 18.41 13.24 -1.44
CA PHE A 305 19.20 13.74 -2.57
C PHE A 305 20.67 14.00 -2.19
N VAL A 306 20.92 14.74 -1.10
CA VAL A 306 22.27 14.98 -0.59
C VAL A 306 22.95 13.65 -0.28
N SER A 307 22.28 12.77 0.48
CA SER A 307 22.85 11.48 0.86
C SER A 307 23.23 10.60 -0.33
N LEU A 308 22.50 10.66 -1.45
CA LEU A 308 22.82 9.87 -2.64
C LEU A 308 24.02 10.47 -3.38
N LEU A 309 24.09 11.80 -3.50
CA LEU A 309 25.22 12.47 -4.16
C LEU A 309 26.52 12.40 -3.34
N SER A 310 26.42 12.46 -2.00
CA SER A 310 27.58 12.37 -1.10
C SER A 310 28.28 11.02 -1.15
N GLN A 311 27.62 9.96 -1.64
CA GLN A 311 28.24 8.64 -1.76
C GLN A 311 29.31 8.62 -2.86
N ASP A 312 29.12 9.41 -3.92
CA ASP A 312 29.94 9.34 -5.14
C ASP A 312 30.94 10.52 -5.26
N ASN A 313 30.66 11.67 -4.61
CA ASN A 313 31.59 12.81 -4.62
C ASN A 313 31.41 13.74 -3.39
N PRO A 314 32.28 13.65 -2.38
CA PRO A 314 32.20 14.47 -1.16
C PRO A 314 32.28 15.98 -1.40
N GLN A 315 32.89 16.43 -2.49
CA GLN A 315 33.07 17.86 -2.79
C GLN A 315 31.77 18.52 -3.29
N LEU A 316 30.86 17.76 -3.92
CA LEU A 316 29.54 18.27 -4.33
C LEU A 316 28.63 18.60 -3.14
N VAL A 317 28.93 18.03 -1.98
CA VAL A 317 28.17 18.24 -0.74
C VAL A 317 28.24 19.70 -0.32
N GLU A 318 29.44 20.29 -0.29
CA GLU A 318 29.66 21.71 0.02
C GLU A 318 28.93 22.65 -0.96
N LEU A 319 28.90 22.33 -2.26
CA LEU A 319 28.19 23.14 -3.26
C LEU A 319 26.67 23.13 -3.04
N VAL A 320 26.09 21.96 -2.69
CA VAL A 320 24.66 21.84 -2.37
C VAL A 320 24.31 22.57 -1.07
N PHE A 321 25.24 22.57 -0.09
CA PHE A 321 25.10 23.33 1.15
C PHE A 321 25.15 24.85 0.93
N GLN A 322 26.05 25.33 0.07
CA GLN A 322 26.17 26.76 -0.27
C GLN A 322 24.91 27.30 -0.95
N LEU A 323 24.22 26.46 -1.74
CA LEU A 323 22.97 26.82 -2.39
C LEU A 323 21.76 26.86 -1.41
N ASN A 324 21.88 26.32 -0.18
CA ASN A 324 20.79 26.35 0.80
C ASN A 324 21.23 26.10 2.27
N PRO A 325 21.49 27.16 3.07
CA PRO A 325 22.15 27.06 4.39
C PRO A 325 21.30 26.50 5.55
N ARG A 326 20.07 25.99 5.32
CA ARG A 326 19.13 25.58 6.41
C ARG A 326 19.04 24.06 6.68
N GLY A 327 19.87 23.21 6.07
CA GLY A 327 19.69 21.74 6.15
C GLY A 327 20.72 21.00 7.01
N HIS A 328 20.35 20.48 8.19
CA HIS A 328 21.19 19.49 8.90
C HIS A 328 21.09 18.08 8.26
N VAL A 329 22.25 17.47 7.99
CA VAL A 329 22.41 16.32 7.06
C VAL A 329 22.36 14.93 7.68
N ASN A 330 22.27 14.78 9.00
CA ASN A 330 22.08 13.44 9.56
C ASN A 330 20.68 12.91 9.23
N LEU A 331 20.63 12.03 8.23
CA LEU A 331 19.53 11.13 7.95
C LEU A 331 19.92 9.78 8.56
N PRO A 332 19.22 9.31 9.61
CA PRO A 332 19.58 8.04 10.25
C PRO A 332 19.60 6.90 9.23
N SER A 333 20.48 5.93 9.42
CA SER A 333 20.67 4.76 8.54
C SER A 333 19.35 4.05 8.20
N ILE A 334 18.38 4.08 9.12
CA ILE A 334 17.03 3.53 8.97
C ILE A 334 16.26 4.13 7.79
N CYS A 335 16.47 5.41 7.46
CA CYS A 335 15.75 6.08 6.37
C CYS A 335 16.35 5.75 4.99
N LYS A 336 17.63 5.33 4.92
CA LYS A 336 18.24 4.78 3.69
C LYS A 336 17.74 3.35 3.42
N HIS A 337 17.69 2.51 4.45
CA HIS A 337 17.14 1.15 4.37
C HIS A 337 15.65 1.16 4.03
N ALA A 338 14.88 2.11 4.57
CA ALA A 338 13.46 2.31 4.26
C ALA A 338 13.18 2.55 2.75
N ALA A 339 14.08 3.25 2.05
CA ALA A 339 13.95 3.49 0.61
C ALA A 339 14.24 2.22 -0.22
N GLN A 340 15.29 1.46 0.12
CA GLN A 340 15.58 0.16 -0.51
C GLN A 340 14.47 -0.87 -0.24
N MET A 341 13.96 -0.94 0.98
CA MET A 341 12.89 -1.88 1.35
C MET A 341 11.55 -1.58 0.64
N SER A 342 11.25 -0.30 0.43
CA SER A 342 10.05 0.11 -0.32
C SER A 342 10.10 -0.28 -1.80
N VAL A 343 11.30 -0.39 -2.39
CA VAL A 343 11.50 -0.91 -3.76
C VAL A 343 11.21 -2.41 -3.80
N ILE A 344 11.79 -3.17 -2.87
CA ILE A 344 11.63 -4.64 -2.78
C ILE A 344 10.16 -5.03 -2.59
N GLN A 345 9.42 -4.26 -1.79
CA GLN A 345 8.00 -4.53 -1.52
C GLN A 345 7.08 -4.19 -2.71
N MET A 346 7.44 -3.24 -3.57
CA MET A 346 6.64 -2.89 -4.77
C MET A 346 6.93 -3.78 -5.98
N PHE A 347 8.05 -4.51 -5.96
CA PHE A 347 8.46 -5.42 -7.04
C PHE A 347 8.88 -6.79 -6.46
N PRO A 348 7.96 -7.57 -5.86
CA PRO A 348 8.28 -8.88 -5.30
C PRO A 348 8.68 -9.89 -6.40
N ASP A 349 8.12 -9.74 -7.61
CA ASP A 349 8.23 -10.71 -8.71
C ASP A 349 8.93 -10.13 -9.95
N ILE A 350 10.22 -9.84 -9.85
CA ILE A 350 11.10 -9.88 -11.05
C ILE A 350 11.53 -11.33 -11.34
N GLY A 351 11.01 -12.31 -10.58
CA GLY A 351 11.50 -13.69 -10.56
C GLY A 351 10.65 -14.76 -11.24
N ASN A 352 9.45 -14.48 -11.76
CA ASN A 352 8.65 -15.50 -12.44
C ASN A 352 7.69 -14.89 -13.48
N SER A 353 8.17 -14.71 -14.70
CA SER A 353 7.34 -14.86 -15.89
C SER A 353 7.85 -16.06 -16.67
N PRO A 354 7.01 -17.06 -16.98
CA PRO A 354 7.40 -18.14 -17.88
C PRO A 354 7.57 -17.56 -19.29
N GLU A 355 8.76 -17.73 -19.86
CA GLU A 355 8.89 -17.92 -21.32
C GLU A 355 8.44 -19.34 -21.68
#